data_AF-A0A1W9MFX9-F1
#
_entry.id   AF-A0A1W9MFX9-F1
#
_cell.length_a   1.000
_cell.length_b   1.000
_cell.length_c   1.000
_cell.angle_alpha   90.00
_cell.angle_beta   90.00
_cell.angle_gamma   90.00
#
_symmetry.space_group_name_H-M   'P 1'
#
loop_
_entity.id
_entity.type
_entity.pdbx_description
1 polymer ?
#
loop_
_entity_poly.entity_id
_entity_poly.type
_entity_poly.pdbx_seq_one_letter_code
_entity_poly.pdbx_strand_id
1 'polypeptide(L)'
;MIKYETKNWAKIVFAYEGTILTAIFPRLAVIGGLCLLIQLFSLFVFKIPKIEPLGHSLLGVALGLLLVFRNNSSYDRYWEGRKAWGGIVNASRNLARLASAYTGSGKAFSNLITAYVIALKFHLRKETPENELKKFL
;
A
#
# COMPACT_ATOMS: atom_id res chain seq x y z
N MET A 1 0.20 -10.61 -0.50
CA MET A 1 1.17 -9.79 0.28
C MET A 1 2.54 -10.38 0.04
N ILE A 2 3.47 -9.61 -0.52
CA ILE A 2 4.84 -10.07 -0.79
C ILE A 2 5.46 -10.49 0.55
N LYS A 3 5.91 -11.74 0.67
CA LYS A 3 6.68 -12.19 1.83
C LYS A 3 8.05 -11.51 1.74
N TYR A 4 8.33 -10.57 2.64
CA TYR A 4 9.59 -9.86 2.68
C TYR A 4 10.68 -10.78 3.23
N GLU A 5 11.54 -11.30 2.35
CA GLU A 5 12.72 -12.08 2.70
C GLU A 5 13.99 -11.26 2.43
N THR A 6 14.65 -10.80 3.49
CA THR A 6 15.85 -9.94 3.40
C THR A 6 17.00 -10.54 2.58
N LYS A 7 17.09 -11.87 2.50
CA LYS A 7 18.15 -12.58 1.76
C LYS A 7 17.92 -12.62 0.25
N ASN A 8 16.68 -12.42 -0.22
CA ASN A 8 16.29 -12.56 -1.63
C ASN A 8 15.90 -11.22 -2.26
N TRP A 9 16.71 -10.17 -2.03
CA TRP A 9 16.43 -8.81 -2.48
C TRP A 9 16.17 -8.70 -4.00
N ALA A 10 16.89 -9.45 -4.83
CA ALA A 10 16.71 -9.43 -6.29
C ALA A 10 15.31 -9.91 -6.70
N LYS A 11 14.80 -10.96 -6.04
CA LYS A 11 13.44 -11.47 -6.28
C LYS A 11 12.38 -10.45 -5.87
N ILE A 12 12.66 -9.63 -4.87
CA ILE A 12 11.76 -8.56 -4.41
C ILE A 12 11.74 -7.40 -5.41
N VAL A 13 12.91 -6.99 -5.92
CA VAL A 13 13.03 -5.91 -6.92
C VAL A 13 12.29 -6.26 -8.21
N PHE A 14 12.39 -7.52 -8.66
CA PHE A 14 11.70 -8.01 -9.86
C PHE A 14 10.37 -8.72 -9.57
N ALA A 15 9.83 -8.58 -8.36
CA ALA A 15 8.52 -9.15 -8.03
C ALA A 15 7.42 -8.42 -8.81
N TYR A 16 6.67 -9.18 -9.63
CA TYR A 16 5.59 -8.64 -10.45
C TYR A 16 4.26 -8.51 -9.69
N GLU A 17 4.03 -9.32 -8.65
CA GLU A 17 2.76 -9.30 -7.91
C GLU A 17 2.73 -8.24 -6.82
N GLY A 18 1.76 -7.32 -6.92
CA GLY A 18 1.53 -6.29 -5.91
C GLY A 18 2.54 -5.13 -5.92
N THR A 19 3.37 -5.03 -6.98
CA THR A 19 4.25 -3.88 -7.19
C THR A 19 3.52 -2.73 -7.88
N ILE A 20 3.98 -1.50 -7.62
CA ILE A 20 3.55 -0.29 -8.33
C ILE A 20 4.16 -0.25 -9.75
N LEU A 21 5.18 -1.07 -10.02
CA LEU A 21 5.92 -1.07 -11.29
C LEU A 21 4.99 -1.24 -12.50
N THR A 22 4.03 -2.15 -12.45
CA THR A 22 3.07 -2.39 -13.56
C THR A 22 2.18 -1.17 -13.83
N ALA A 23 1.87 -0.38 -12.80
CA ALA A 23 1.07 0.83 -12.93
C ALA A 23 1.86 2.01 -13.51
N ILE A 24 3.17 2.11 -13.24
CA ILE A 24 4.03 3.21 -13.74
C ILE A 24 4.73 2.87 -15.06
N PHE A 25 4.93 1.59 -15.36
CA PHE A 25 5.62 1.11 -16.56
C PHE A 25 5.12 1.72 -17.87
N PRO A 26 3.80 1.77 -18.18
CA PRO A 26 3.34 2.37 -19.44
C PRO A 26 3.71 3.85 -19.55
N ARG A 27 3.69 4.60 -18.44
CA ARG A 27 4.06 6.03 -18.42
C ARG A 27 5.56 6.20 -18.66
N LEU A 28 6.38 5.35 -18.05
CA LEU A 28 7.82 5.33 -18.26
C LEU A 28 8.18 4.97 -19.70
N ALA A 29 7.50 3.98 -20.28
CA ALA A 29 7.73 3.56 -21.65
C ALA A 29 7.41 4.68 -22.66
N VAL A 30 6.29 5.40 -22.48
CA VAL A 30 5.92 6.53 -23.35
C VAL A 30 6.93 7.67 -23.25
N ILE A 31 7.29 8.09 -22.03
CA ILE A 31 8.24 9.20 -21.83
C ILE A 31 9.64 8.80 -22.33
N GLY A 32 10.10 7.60 -21.97
CA GLY A 32 11.39 7.08 -22.40
C GLY A 32 11.47 6.92 -23.93
N GLY A 33 10.41 6.42 -24.56
CA GLY A 33 10.28 6.33 -26.01
C GLY A 33 10.35 7.70 -26.68
N LEU A 34 9.64 8.69 -26.14
CA LEU A 34 9.70 10.07 -26.65
C LEU A 34 11.13 10.64 -26.54
N CYS A 35 11.80 10.48 -25.41
CA CYS A 35 13.18 10.92 -25.22
C CYS A 35 14.13 10.26 -26.24
N LEU A 36 13.97 8.95 -26.48
CA LEU A 36 14.75 8.23 -27.48
C LEU A 36 14.49 8.75 -28.90
N LEU A 37 13.23 9.00 -29.26
CA LEU A 37 12.87 9.55 -30.57
C LEU A 37 13.47 10.94 -30.79
N ILE A 38 13.40 11.83 -29.79
CA ILE A 38 13.99 13.16 -29.85
C ILE A 38 15.52 13.06 -30.01
N GLN A 39 16.15 12.14 -29.27
CA GLN A 39 17.60 11.92 -29.36
C GLN A 39 18.01 11.41 -30.74
N LEU A 40 17.29 10.44 -31.31
CA LEU A 40 17.56 9.94 -32.66
C LEU A 40 17.36 11.03 -33.71
N PHE A 41 16.29 11.81 -33.61
CA PHE A 41 16.04 12.95 -34.48
C PHE A 41 17.19 13.98 -34.42
N SER A 42 17.70 14.26 -33.22
CA SER A 42 18.82 15.18 -33.04
C SER A 42 20.13 14.69 -33.67
N LEU A 43 20.31 13.38 -33.81
CA LEU A 43 21.51 12.77 -34.39
C LEU A 43 21.44 12.67 -35.91
N PHE A 44 20.25 12.34 -36.46
CA PHE A 44 20.10 12.02 -37.88
C PHE A 44 19.53 13.15 -38.75
N VAL A 45 18.82 14.14 -38.18
CA VAL A 45 18.12 15.18 -38.95
C VAL A 45 18.74 16.56 -38.72
N PHE A 46 18.68 17.05 -37.47
CA PHE A 46 19.17 18.39 -37.13
C PHE A 46 19.60 18.45 -35.66
N LYS A 47 20.73 19.10 -35.38
CA LYS A 47 21.25 19.24 -34.02
C LYS A 47 20.37 20.19 -33.20
N ILE A 48 19.61 19.64 -32.26
CA ILE A 48 18.75 20.44 -31.38
C ILE A 48 19.62 21.33 -30.48
N PRO A 49 19.30 22.64 -30.34
CA PRO A 49 20.03 23.52 -29.44
C PRO A 49 19.89 23.07 -27.98
N LYS A 50 20.94 23.26 -27.19
CA LYS A 50 20.94 22.89 -25.78
C LYS A 50 19.96 23.77 -25.01
N ILE A 51 19.08 23.14 -24.24
CA ILE A 51 18.19 23.82 -23.30
C ILE A 51 18.93 23.99 -21.97
N GLU A 52 18.76 25.14 -21.33
CA GLU A 52 19.35 25.40 -20.02
C GLU A 52 18.70 24.49 -18.94
N PRO A 53 19.48 23.71 -18.17
CA PRO A 53 18.94 22.74 -17.23
C PRO A 53 18.40 23.37 -15.94
N LEU A 54 18.70 24.64 -15.66
CA LEU A 54 18.40 25.29 -14.39
C LEU A 54 16.91 25.21 -14.02
N GLY A 55 16.01 25.48 -14.97
CA GLY A 55 14.57 25.38 -14.73
C GLY A 55 14.12 23.97 -14.35
N HIS A 56 14.68 22.94 -14.99
CA HIS A 56 14.39 21.54 -14.67
C HIS A 56 14.91 21.17 -13.27
N SER A 57 16.11 21.63 -12.90
CA SER A 57 16.68 21.39 -11.57
C SER A 57 15.82 22.02 -10.47
N LEU A 58 15.40 23.28 -10.63
CA LEU A 58 14.54 23.96 -9.64
C LEU A 58 13.19 23.27 -9.47
N LEU A 59 12.54 22.89 -10.59
CA LEU A 59 11.30 22.14 -10.56
C LEU A 59 11.49 20.75 -9.92
N GLY A 60 12.60 20.07 -10.22
CA GLY A 60 12.93 18.78 -9.63
C GLY A 60 13.07 18.85 -8.11
N VAL A 61 13.73 19.89 -7.59
CA VAL A 61 13.86 20.12 -6.13
C VAL A 61 12.49 20.38 -5.50
N ALA A 62 11.68 21.26 -6.10
CA ALA A 62 10.34 21.57 -5.60
C ALA A 62 9.44 20.33 -5.57
N LEU A 63 9.42 19.54 -6.65
CA LEU A 63 8.67 18.28 -6.73
C LEU A 63 9.18 17.25 -5.72
N GLY A 64 10.50 17.15 -5.53
CA GLY A 64 11.12 16.27 -4.53
C GLY A 64 10.66 16.60 -3.12
N LEU A 65 10.63 17.89 -2.75
CA LEU A 65 10.15 18.33 -1.44
C LEU A 65 8.67 17.98 -1.23
N LEU A 66 7.82 18.25 -2.23
CA LEU A 66 6.40 17.90 -2.18
C LEU A 66 6.18 16.38 -2.05
N LEU A 67 7.01 15.58 -2.73
CA LEU A 67 6.97 14.12 -2.63
C LEU A 67 7.26 13.65 -1.20
N VAL A 68 8.27 14.22 -0.54
CA VAL A 68 8.63 13.89 0.86
C VAL A 68 7.46 14.15 1.79
N PHE A 69 6.84 15.33 1.73
CA PHE A 69 5.69 15.66 2.56
C PHE A 69 4.52 14.71 2.32
N ARG A 70 4.19 14.46 1.04
CA ARG A 70 3.11 13.54 0.67
C ARG A 70 3.37 12.10 1.15
N ASN A 71 4.63 11.65 1.05
CA ASN A 71 5.01 10.31 1.49
C ASN A 71 4.88 10.18 3.01
N ASN A 72 5.32 11.17 3.77
CA ASN A 72 5.19 11.18 5.23
C ASN A 72 3.71 11.12 5.66
N SER A 73 2.84 11.98 5.12
CA SER A 73 1.42 11.94 5.46
C SER A 73 0.74 10.62 5.07
N SER A 74 1.13 10.03 3.94
CA SER A 74 0.60 8.72 3.50
C SER A 74 1.07 7.60 4.43
N TYR A 75 2.32 7.64 4.87
CA TYR A 75 2.91 6.69 5.81
C TYR A 75 2.25 6.79 7.19
N ASP A 76 2.05 8.00 7.71
CA ASP A 76 1.38 8.23 8.99
C ASP A 76 -0.03 7.66 9.00
N ARG A 77 -0.80 7.87 7.91
CA ARG A 77 -2.15 7.30 7.77
C ARG A 77 -2.14 5.76 7.71
N TYR A 78 -1.18 5.17 7.01
CA TYR A 78 -0.99 3.72 7.01
C TYR A 78 -0.67 3.19 8.42
N TRP A 79 0.22 3.88 9.12
CA TRP A 79 0.64 3.52 10.47
C TRP A 79 -0.50 3.68 11.49
N GLU A 80 -1.32 4.73 11.36
CA GLU A 80 -2.53 4.93 12.15
C GLU A 80 -3.51 3.76 11.99
N GLY A 81 -3.80 3.35 10.77
CA GLY A 81 -4.65 2.18 10.51
C GLY A 81 -4.09 0.90 11.15
N ARG A 82 -2.77 0.70 11.08
CA ARG A 82 -2.10 -0.45 11.73
C ARG A 82 -2.22 -0.41 13.25
N LYS A 83 -2.07 0.77 13.86
CA LYS A 83 -2.24 0.98 15.31
C LYS A 83 -3.70 0.72 15.73
N ALA A 84 -4.67 1.24 15.00
CA ALA A 84 -6.09 1.02 15.25
C ALA A 84 -6.44 -0.48 15.21
N TRP A 85 -5.96 -1.21 14.20
CA TRP A 85 -6.14 -2.66 14.12
C TRP A 85 -5.50 -3.40 15.30
N GLY A 86 -4.32 -2.96 15.77
CA GLY A 86 -3.69 -3.47 16.99
C GLY A 86 -4.55 -3.22 18.24
N GLY A 87 -5.18 -2.05 18.34
CA GLY A 87 -6.14 -1.72 19.38
C GLY A 87 -7.34 -2.67 19.41
N ILE A 88 -7.93 -2.97 18.24
CA ILE A 88 -9.05 -3.92 18.10
C ILE A 88 -8.64 -5.32 18.59
N VAL A 89 -7.45 -5.81 18.26
CA VAL A 89 -6.95 -7.11 18.74
C VAL A 89 -6.86 -7.15 20.26
N ASN A 90 -6.30 -6.11 20.88
CA ASN A 90 -6.16 -6.03 22.33
C ASN A 90 -7.52 -5.93 23.03
N ALA A 91 -8.42 -5.08 22.53
CA ALA A 91 -9.78 -4.94 23.04
C ALA A 91 -10.57 -6.25 22.94
N SER A 92 -10.47 -6.95 21.79
CA SER A 92 -11.11 -8.25 21.56
C SER A 92 -10.65 -9.30 22.57
N ARG A 93 -9.34 -9.38 22.85
CA ARG A 93 -8.77 -10.29 23.85
C ARG A 93 -9.23 -9.94 25.27
N ASN A 94 -9.25 -8.65 25.61
CA ASN A 94 -9.74 -8.19 26.91
C ASN A 94 -11.21 -8.57 27.11
N LEU A 95 -12.04 -8.32 26.09
CA LEU A 95 -13.47 -8.63 26.14
C LEU A 95 -13.73 -10.13 26.27
N ALA A 96 -13.00 -10.97 25.51
CA ALA A 96 -13.11 -12.42 25.62
C ALA A 96 -12.71 -12.94 27.02
N ARG A 97 -11.66 -12.37 27.62
CA ARG A 97 -11.24 -12.70 29.00
C ARG A 97 -12.30 -12.34 30.02
N LEU A 98 -12.84 -11.13 29.95
CA LEU A 98 -13.89 -10.68 30.87
C LEU A 98 -15.17 -11.51 30.71
N ALA A 99 -15.60 -11.78 29.48
CA ALA A 99 -16.76 -12.64 29.24
C ALA A 99 -16.57 -14.05 29.82
N SER A 100 -15.38 -14.64 29.62
CA SER A 100 -15.07 -15.96 30.17
C SER A 100 -15.03 -15.97 31.70
N ALA A 101 -14.58 -14.89 32.33
CA ALA A 101 -14.50 -14.79 33.78
C ALA A 101 -15.87 -14.55 34.46
N TYR A 102 -16.78 -13.81 33.81
CA TYR A 102 -17.96 -13.26 34.49
C TYR A 102 -19.32 -13.71 33.96
N THR A 103 -19.45 -14.28 32.75
CA THR A 103 -20.78 -14.50 32.13
C THR A 103 -21.19 -15.97 31.96
N GLY A 104 -20.32 -16.93 32.31
CA GLY A 104 -20.53 -18.37 32.06
C GLY A 104 -20.64 -18.76 30.56
N SER A 105 -20.71 -17.77 29.66
CA SER A 105 -20.96 -17.89 28.22
C SER A 105 -19.77 -17.41 27.40
N GLY A 106 -18.56 -17.57 27.93
CA GLY A 106 -17.32 -17.07 27.32
C GLY A 106 -17.12 -17.52 25.87
N LYS A 107 -17.55 -18.75 25.54
CA LYS A 107 -17.46 -19.29 24.17
C LYS A 107 -18.38 -18.57 23.19
N ALA A 108 -19.63 -18.29 23.57
CA ALA A 108 -20.58 -17.56 22.73
C ALA A 108 -20.11 -16.12 22.47
N PHE A 109 -19.62 -15.43 23.52
CA PHE A 109 -19.03 -14.09 23.37
C PHE A 109 -17.78 -14.10 22.48
N SER A 110 -16.90 -15.08 22.65
CA SER A 110 -15.71 -15.21 21.82
C SER A 110 -16.06 -15.38 20.34
N ASN A 111 -17.09 -16.18 20.02
CA ASN A 111 -17.59 -16.34 18.65
C ASN A 111 -18.10 -15.00 18.08
N LEU A 112 -18.90 -14.25 18.84
CA LEU A 112 -19.40 -12.93 18.41
C LEU A 112 -18.28 -11.92 18.20
N ILE A 113 -17.25 -11.92 19.05
CA ILE A 113 -16.06 -11.07 18.90
C ILE A 113 -15.32 -11.43 17.61
N THR A 114 -15.14 -12.71 17.33
CA THR A 114 -14.53 -13.17 16.07
C THR A 114 -15.40 -12.77 14.86
N ALA A 115 -16.71 -12.96 14.95
CA ALA A 115 -17.66 -12.55 13.91
C ALA A 115 -17.56 -11.04 13.62
N TYR A 116 -17.46 -10.20 14.65
CA TYR A 116 -17.25 -8.76 14.50
C TYR A 116 -15.95 -8.44 13.74
N VAL A 117 -14.82 -9.05 14.11
CA VAL A 117 -13.53 -8.80 13.44
C VAL A 117 -13.58 -9.22 11.96
N ILE A 118 -14.24 -10.34 11.67
CA ILE A 118 -14.44 -10.83 10.28
C ILE A 118 -15.36 -9.88 9.51
N ALA A 119 -16.48 -9.47 10.09
CA ALA A 119 -17.41 -8.53 9.49
C ALA A 119 -16.72 -7.18 9.20
N LEU A 120 -15.89 -6.69 10.13
CA LEU A 120 -15.12 -5.46 9.96
C LEU A 120 -14.11 -5.58 8.82
N LYS A 121 -13.42 -6.72 8.67
CA LYS A 121 -12.54 -7.01 7.53
C LYS A 121 -13.29 -6.85 6.21
N PHE A 122 -14.45 -7.50 6.08
CA PHE A 122 -15.28 -7.45 4.86
C PHE A 122 -15.82 -6.05 4.60
N HIS A 123 -16.29 -5.36 5.64
CA HIS A 123 -16.77 -3.98 5.54
C HIS A 123 -15.69 -3.03 5.01
N LEU A 124 -14.47 -3.09 5.56
CA LEU A 124 -13.35 -2.24 5.13
C LEU A 124 -12.87 -2.55 3.70
N ARG A 125 -13.05 -3.79 3.24
CA ARG A 125 -12.72 -4.21 1.87
C ARG A 125 -13.85 -3.98 0.87
N LYS A 126 -15.04 -3.60 1.32
CA LYS A 126 -16.26 -3.55 0.51
C LYS A 126 -16.56 -4.89 -0.18
N GLU A 127 -16.22 -5.98 0.50
CA GLU A 127 -16.47 -7.35 0.07
C GLU A 127 -17.70 -7.89 0.81
N THR A 128 -18.48 -8.77 0.18
CA THR A 128 -19.62 -9.43 0.85
C THR A 128 -19.12 -10.47 1.85
N PRO A 129 -19.74 -10.58 3.05
CA PRO A 129 -19.35 -11.60 4.02
C PRO A 129 -19.60 -13.00 3.44
N GLU A 130 -18.53 -13.74 3.19
CA GLU A 130 -18.59 -15.12 2.72
C GLU A 130 -19.08 -16.07 3.84
N ASN A 131 -19.18 -17.36 3.53
CA ASN A 131 -19.46 -18.45 4.48
C ASN A 131 -18.55 -18.45 5.74
N GLU A 132 -17.46 -17.69 5.73
CA GLU A 132 -16.57 -17.45 6.87
C GLU A 132 -17.31 -16.85 8.08
N LEU A 133 -18.23 -15.89 7.86
CA LEU A 133 -18.99 -15.24 8.95
C LEU A 133 -20.00 -16.20 9.58
N LYS A 134 -20.67 -17.01 8.75
CA LYS A 134 -21.69 -17.99 9.19
C LYS A 134 -21.14 -19.09 10.12
N LYS A 135 -19.82 -19.27 10.20
CA LYS A 135 -19.20 -20.24 11.11
C LYS A 135 -19.21 -19.78 12.57
N PHE A 136 -19.42 -18.49 12.82
CA PHE A 136 -19.30 -17.87 14.14
C PHE A 136 -20.60 -17.22 14.64
N LEU A 137 -21.64 -17.19 13.81
CA LEU A 137 -23.01 -16.84 14.18
C LEU A 137 -23.78 -18.12 14.51
#